data_AF-A0A3A4YX70-F1
#
_entry.id   AF-A0A3A4YX70-F1
#
_cell.length_a   1.000
_cell.length_b   1.000
_cell.length_c   1.000
_cell.angle_alpha   90.00
_cell.angle_beta   90.00
_cell.angle_gamma   90.00
#
_symmetry.space_group_name_H-M   'P 1'
#
loop_
_entity.id
_entity.type
_entity.pdbx_description
1 polymer ?
#
loop_
_entity_poly.entity_id
_entity_poly.type
_entity_poly.pdbx_seq_one_letter_code
_entity_poly.pdbx_strand_id
1 'polypeptide(L)'
;MTMTPQPKMWPVVPHYYGDVVRQLFVAGAVVMLVGAPLYTETLRFHFPFILLGAILFVALAALTNPHNKTVIIANAIAAGVAVFIYETWAFFDYTSSTWIEFGLREIIALNFIAAFYFSMKTLRAMLLGQIGKREVVGEFDTE
;
A
#
# COMPACT_ATOMS: atom_id res chain seq x y z
N MET A 1 -42.87 -23.68 -1.99
CA MET A 1 -41.89 -23.19 -0.99
C MET A 1 -40.53 -23.16 -1.69
N THR A 2 -40.18 -22.03 -2.30
CA THR A 2 -38.97 -21.91 -3.14
C THR A 2 -37.86 -21.26 -2.30
N MET A 3 -36.81 -22.02 -1.99
CA MET A 3 -35.59 -21.49 -1.37
C MET A 3 -34.90 -20.56 -2.37
N THR A 4 -34.96 -19.26 -2.15
CA THR A 4 -34.11 -18.30 -2.85
C THR A 4 -32.66 -18.52 -2.40
N PRO A 5 -31.69 -18.68 -3.33
CA PRO A 5 -30.30 -18.80 -2.96
C PRO A 5 -29.86 -17.51 -2.27
N GLN A 6 -29.38 -17.62 -1.03
CA GLN A 6 -28.77 -16.51 -0.30
C GLN A 6 -27.65 -15.91 -1.15
N PRO A 7 -27.62 -14.58 -1.38
CA PRO A 7 -26.52 -13.96 -2.08
C PRO A 7 -25.24 -14.31 -1.33
N LYS A 8 -24.24 -14.80 -2.06
CA LYS A 8 -22.90 -15.12 -1.54
C LYS A 8 -22.24 -13.82 -1.11
N MET A 9 -22.67 -13.26 0.02
CA MET A 9 -22.03 -12.13 0.66
C MET A 9 -20.65 -12.60 1.03
N TRP A 10 -19.64 -12.14 0.30
CA TRP A 10 -18.26 -12.38 0.69
C TRP A 10 -18.12 -11.88 2.13
N PRO A 11 -17.57 -12.69 3.05
CA PRO A 11 -17.37 -12.25 4.41
C PRO A 11 -16.47 -11.02 4.36
N VAL A 12 -17.05 -9.84 4.60
CA VAL A 12 -16.28 -8.63 4.82
C VAL A 12 -15.52 -8.90 6.10
N VAL A 13 -14.23 -9.20 5.97
CA VAL A 13 -13.34 -9.46 7.09
C VAL A 13 -13.23 -8.15 7.86
N PRO A 14 -13.82 -8.06 9.05
CA PRO A 14 -13.75 -6.84 9.85
C PRO A 14 -12.26 -6.63 10.16
N HIS A 15 -11.75 -5.43 9.86
CA HIS A 15 -10.33 -5.05 9.99
C HIS A 15 -9.34 -5.54 8.92
N TYR A 16 -9.81 -6.01 7.76
CA TYR A 16 -8.93 -6.21 6.60
C TYR A 16 -8.86 -4.95 5.72
N TYR A 17 -7.66 -4.39 5.56
CA TYR A 17 -7.41 -3.22 4.71
C TYR A 17 -6.54 -3.56 3.50
N GLY A 18 -6.36 -4.84 3.17
CA GLY A 18 -5.51 -5.24 2.05
C GLY A 18 -6.03 -4.75 0.69
N ASP A 19 -7.34 -4.61 0.50
CA ASP A 19 -7.87 -4.02 -0.74
C ASP A 19 -7.48 -2.55 -0.92
N VAL A 20 -7.41 -1.79 0.17
CA VAL A 20 -6.91 -0.41 0.15
C VAL A 20 -5.42 -0.39 -0.20
N VAL A 21 -4.63 -1.28 0.41
CA VAL A 21 -3.19 -1.41 0.12
C VAL A 21 -2.95 -1.75 -1.36
N ARG A 22 -3.77 -2.63 -1.95
CA ARG A 22 -3.70 -2.99 -3.37
C ARG A 22 -3.89 -1.77 -4.26
N GLN A 23 -4.92 -0.98 -3.98
CA GLN A 23 -5.20 0.24 -4.74
C GLN A 23 -4.06 1.25 -4.59
N LEU A 24 -3.51 1.42 -3.38
CA LEU A 24 -2.39 2.33 -3.14
C LEU A 24 -1.12 1.88 -3.87
N PHE A 25 -0.79 0.60 -3.87
CA PHE A 25 0.39 0.08 -4.58
C PHE A 25 0.27 0.25 -6.10
N VAL A 26 -0.92 -0.02 -6.67
CA VAL A 26 -1.18 0.21 -8.09
C VAL A 26 -1.13 1.70 -8.40
N ALA A 27 -1.76 2.54 -7.58
CA ALA A 27 -1.72 4.00 -7.77
C ALA A 27 -0.29 4.55 -7.68
N GLY A 28 0.49 4.11 -6.70
CA GLY A 28 1.90 4.45 -6.55
C GLY A 28 2.72 4.05 -7.78
N ALA A 29 2.56 2.82 -8.27
CA ALA A 29 3.21 2.37 -9.50
C ALA A 29 2.84 3.21 -10.72
N VAL A 30 1.56 3.59 -10.87
CA VAL A 30 1.11 4.48 -11.94
C VAL A 30 1.76 5.86 -11.82
N VAL A 31 1.75 6.47 -10.63
CA VAL A 31 2.37 7.78 -10.38
C VAL A 31 3.88 7.72 -10.66
N MET A 32 4.55 6.65 -10.25
CA MET A 32 5.97 6.42 -10.52
C MET A 32 6.26 6.38 -12.02
N LEU A 33 5.48 5.65 -12.82
CA LEU A 33 5.70 5.50 -14.26
C LEU A 33 5.29 6.73 -15.07
N VAL A 34 4.12 7.30 -14.76
CA VAL A 34 3.60 8.50 -15.45
C VAL A 34 4.41 9.74 -15.05
N GLY A 35 4.90 9.78 -13.81
CA GLY A 35 5.81 10.83 -13.33
C GLY A 35 7.25 10.65 -13.79
N ALA A 36 7.65 9.48 -14.29
CA ALA A 36 9.02 9.22 -14.72
C ALA A 36 9.55 10.26 -15.72
N PRO A 37 8.83 10.65 -16.79
CA PRO A 37 9.30 11.65 -17.75
C PRO A 37 9.57 13.04 -17.15
N LEU A 38 9.07 13.32 -15.94
CA LEU A 38 9.31 14.60 -15.25
C LEU A 38 10.70 14.70 -14.63
N TYR A 39 11.42 13.59 -14.48
CA TYR A 39 12.82 13.55 -14.05
C TYR A 39 13.75 13.91 -15.21
N THR A 40 13.68 15.15 -15.71
CA THR A 40 14.31 15.60 -16.96
C THR A 40 15.75 15.12 -17.19
N GLU A 41 16.72 15.64 -16.42
CA GLU A 41 18.15 15.37 -16.60
C GLU A 41 18.61 14.10 -15.89
N THR A 42 17.87 13.66 -14.87
CA THR A 42 18.22 12.52 -14.00
C THR A 42 17.50 11.22 -14.40
N LEU A 43 16.66 11.25 -15.45
CA LEU A 43 15.83 10.11 -15.87
C LEU A 43 16.63 8.84 -16.03
N ARG A 44 17.77 8.90 -16.75
CA ARG A 44 18.55 7.70 -17.07
C ARG A 44 19.05 6.97 -15.83
N PHE A 45 19.32 7.72 -14.76
CA PHE A 45 19.81 7.16 -13.51
C PHE A 45 18.67 6.55 -12.68
N HIS A 46 17.53 7.23 -12.57
CA HIS A 46 16.42 6.77 -11.73
C HIS A 46 15.47 5.78 -12.43
N PHE A 47 15.36 5.81 -13.76
CA PHE A 47 14.37 5.06 -14.52
C PHE A 47 14.40 3.54 -14.27
N PRO A 48 15.56 2.85 -14.22
CA PRO A 48 15.59 1.42 -13.91
C PRO A 48 14.99 1.10 -12.54
N PHE A 49 15.26 1.93 -11.53
CA PHE A 49 14.73 1.76 -10.18
C PHE A 49 13.21 2.03 -10.14
N ILE A 50 12.76 3.06 -10.84
CA ILE A 50 11.33 3.38 -10.98
C ILE A 50 10.58 2.22 -11.63
N LEU A 51 11.11 1.66 -12.72
CA LEU A 51 10.49 0.57 -13.46
C LEU A 51 10.43 -0.72 -12.63
N LEU A 52 11.55 -1.11 -12.02
CA LEU A 52 11.61 -2.30 -11.16
C LEU A 52 10.71 -2.15 -9.93
N GLY A 53 10.70 -0.98 -9.31
CA GLY A 53 9.81 -0.66 -8.19
C GLY A 53 8.34 -0.78 -8.60
N ALA A 54 7.94 -0.17 -9.71
CA ALA A 54 6.57 -0.24 -10.21
C ALA A 54 6.11 -1.70 -10.46
N ILE A 55 6.96 -2.52 -11.08
CA ILE A 55 6.67 -3.95 -11.31
C ILE A 55 6.51 -4.69 -9.97
N LEU A 56 7.43 -4.45 -9.03
CA LEU A 56 7.38 -5.04 -7.69
C LEU A 56 6.08 -4.68 -6.96
N PHE A 57 5.69 -3.41 -6.94
CA PHE A 57 4.46 -2.98 -6.26
C PHE A 57 3.20 -3.54 -6.90
N VAL A 58 3.14 -3.62 -8.23
CA VAL A 58 2.01 -4.26 -8.93
C VAL A 58 1.95 -5.76 -8.63
N ALA A 59 3.09 -6.45 -8.60
CA ALA A 59 3.15 -7.87 -8.24
C ALA A 59 2.66 -8.10 -6.79
N LEU A 60 3.13 -7.29 -5.84
CA LEU A 60 2.68 -7.35 -4.45
C LEU A 60 1.19 -7.04 -4.30
N ALA A 61 0.66 -6.06 -5.05
CA ALA A 61 -0.77 -5.77 -5.10
C ALA A 61 -1.58 -6.96 -5.64
N ALA A 62 -1.07 -7.67 -6.66
CA ALA A 62 -1.74 -8.85 -7.20
C ALA A 62 -1.75 -10.03 -6.21
N LEU A 63 -0.69 -10.18 -5.42
CA LEU A 63 -0.54 -11.27 -4.43
C LEU A 63 -1.29 -11.02 -3.11
N THR A 64 -1.69 -9.77 -2.85
CA THR A 64 -2.33 -9.38 -1.59
C THR A 64 -3.67 -10.11 -1.39
N ASN A 65 -3.77 -10.87 -0.30
CA ASN A 65 -4.92 -11.70 0.02
C ASN A 65 -5.09 -11.80 1.56
N PRO A 66 -6.33 -11.80 2.11
CA PRO A 66 -6.58 -11.95 3.55
C PRO A 66 -6.02 -13.23 4.20
N HIS A 67 -5.73 -14.27 3.43
CA HIS A 67 -5.30 -15.57 3.98
C HIS A 67 -3.79 -15.66 4.22
N ASN A 68 -2.98 -14.81 3.59
CA ASN A 68 -1.53 -14.94 3.61
C ASN A 68 -0.88 -13.76 4.35
N LYS A 69 -0.59 -13.96 5.64
CA LYS A 69 0.07 -12.97 6.50
C LYS A 69 1.45 -12.56 5.97
N THR A 70 2.19 -13.49 5.37
CA THR A 70 3.54 -13.23 4.83
C THR A 70 3.50 -12.17 3.73
N VAL A 71 2.47 -12.18 2.88
CA VAL A 71 2.30 -11.16 1.84
C VAL A 71 2.00 -9.79 2.46
N ILE A 72 1.19 -9.73 3.52
CA ILE A 72 0.93 -8.46 4.22
C ILE A 72 2.19 -7.89 4.88
N ILE A 73 3.04 -8.75 5.45
CA ILE A 73 4.35 -8.34 5.98
C ILE A 73 5.24 -7.82 4.85
N ALA A 74 5.30 -8.53 3.72
CA ALA A 74 6.07 -8.09 2.57
C ALA A 74 5.59 -6.72 2.03
N ASN A 75 4.27 -6.49 2.00
CA ASN A 75 3.70 -5.19 1.65
C ASN A 75 4.13 -4.09 2.63
N ALA A 76 4.05 -4.34 3.94
CA ALA A 76 4.49 -3.36 4.94
C ALA A 76 5.98 -3.03 4.77
N ILE A 77 6.84 -4.03 4.58
CA ILE A 77 8.28 -3.81 4.36
C ILE A 77 8.52 -3.02 3.06
N ALA A 78 7.90 -3.45 1.95
CA ALA A 78 8.07 -2.78 0.66
C ALA A 78 7.60 -1.33 0.68
N ALA A 79 6.45 -1.05 1.32
CA ALA A 79 5.95 0.31 1.49
C ALA A 79 6.91 1.15 2.35
N GLY A 80 7.40 0.61 3.47
CA GLY A 80 8.35 1.32 4.33
C GLY A 80 9.68 1.63 3.63
N VAL A 81 10.20 0.68 2.84
CA VAL A 81 11.40 0.88 2.01
C VAL A 81 11.15 1.95 0.95
N ALA A 82 9.98 1.95 0.31
CA ALA A 82 9.62 2.96 -0.67
C ALA A 82 9.64 4.37 -0.06
N VAL A 83 8.98 4.55 1.10
CA VAL A 83 9.00 5.82 1.84
C VAL A 83 10.43 6.24 2.13
N PHE A 84 11.24 5.34 2.69
CA PHE A 84 12.63 5.64 3.03
C PHE A 84 13.44 6.11 1.81
N ILE A 85 13.31 5.44 0.66
CA ILE A 85 14.03 5.81 -0.57
C ILE A 85 13.57 7.17 -1.09
N TYR A 86 12.26 7.37 -1.23
CA TYR A 86 11.72 8.59 -1.84
C TYR A 86 11.92 9.84 -0.96
N GLU A 87 11.77 9.71 0.36
CA GLU A 87 12.10 10.77 1.33
C GLU A 87 13.59 11.10 1.30
N THR A 88 14.45 10.07 1.32
CA THR A 88 15.90 10.28 1.24
C THR A 88 16.27 11.04 -0.03
N TRP A 89 15.72 10.66 -1.18
CA TRP A 89 15.97 11.39 -2.42
C TRP A 89 15.41 12.81 -2.39
N ALA A 90 14.21 13.02 -1.85
CA ALA A 90 13.62 14.36 -1.71
C ALA A 90 14.50 15.29 -0.86
N PHE A 91 15.04 14.80 0.26
CA PHE A 91 15.93 15.58 1.13
C PHE A 91 17.32 15.80 0.52
N PHE A 92 17.95 14.75 -0.03
CA PHE A 92 19.33 14.84 -0.53
C PHE A 92 19.45 15.70 -1.79
N ASP A 93 18.46 15.67 -2.67
CA ASP A 93 18.45 16.50 -3.86
C ASP A 93 17.64 17.79 -3.67
N TYR A 94 17.28 18.18 -2.44
CA TYR A 94 16.41 19.33 -2.21
C TYR A 94 16.91 20.62 -2.87
N THR A 95 18.23 20.81 -2.93
CA THR A 95 18.86 22.01 -3.52
C THR A 95 19.19 21.86 -5.01
N SER A 96 19.22 20.64 -5.54
CA SER A 96 19.59 20.33 -6.93
C SER A 96 18.40 19.92 -7.80
N SER A 97 17.29 19.51 -7.18
CA SER A 97 16.07 19.07 -7.87
C SER A 97 15.16 20.24 -8.22
N THR A 98 14.33 20.04 -9.24
CA THR A 98 13.25 20.98 -9.54
C THR A 98 12.10 20.81 -8.53
N TRP A 99 11.32 21.87 -8.32
CA TRP A 99 10.12 21.80 -7.48
C TRP A 99 9.13 20.71 -7.90
N ILE A 100 9.11 20.38 -9.20
CA ILE A 100 8.26 19.33 -9.77
C ILE A 100 8.78 17.94 -9.35
N GLU A 101 10.08 17.70 -9.45
CA GLU A 101 10.70 16.44 -9.02
C GLU A 101 10.54 16.23 -7.51
N PHE A 102 10.78 17.27 -6.72
CA PHE A 102 10.55 17.24 -5.28
C PHE A 102 9.08 16.90 -4.96
N GLY A 103 8.13 17.65 -5.55
CA GLY A 103 6.70 17.41 -5.34
C GLY A 103 6.26 16.01 -5.74
N LEU A 104 6.80 15.45 -6.83
CA LEU A 104 6.51 14.08 -7.25
C LEU A 104 7.01 13.06 -6.21
N ARG A 105 8.23 13.24 -5.69
CA ARG A 105 8.81 12.34 -4.66
C ARG A 105 7.97 12.36 -3.39
N GLU A 106 7.54 13.54 -2.94
CA GLU A 106 6.65 13.71 -1.78
C GLU A 106 5.29 13.03 -1.99
N ILE A 107 4.66 13.20 -3.15
CA ILE A 107 3.38 12.53 -3.47
C ILE A 107 3.53 11.01 -3.41
N ILE A 108 4.62 10.48 -3.97
CA ILE A 108 4.90 9.04 -3.94
C ILE A 108 5.15 8.58 -2.49
N ALA A 109 5.96 9.31 -1.71
CA ALA A 109 6.24 8.99 -0.32
C ALA A 109 4.96 8.95 0.52
N LEU A 110 4.11 9.99 0.43
CA LEU A 110 2.83 10.05 1.14
C LEU A 110 1.90 8.89 0.77
N ASN A 111 1.84 8.50 -0.50
CA ASN A 111 1.08 7.34 -0.94
C ASN A 111 1.58 6.06 -0.24
N PHE A 112 2.89 5.83 -0.23
CA PHE A 112 3.46 4.66 0.42
C PHE A 112 3.41 4.71 1.96
N ILE A 113 3.39 5.89 2.59
CA ILE A 113 3.09 6.03 4.02
C ILE A 113 1.66 5.53 4.32
N ALA A 114 0.68 5.92 3.51
CA ALA A 114 -0.68 5.42 3.66
C ALA A 114 -0.73 3.89 3.47
N ALA A 115 -0.02 3.37 2.46
CA ALA A 115 0.03 1.93 2.21
C ALA A 115 0.70 1.16 3.35
N PHE A 116 1.75 1.73 3.94
CA PHE A 116 2.41 1.20 5.14
C PHE A 116 1.44 1.13 6.31
N TYR A 117 0.74 2.24 6.60
CA TYR A 117 -0.23 2.32 7.69
C TYR A 117 -1.33 1.26 7.57
N PHE A 118 -1.97 1.11 6.40
CA PHE A 118 -3.02 0.12 6.20
C PHE A 118 -2.50 -1.33 6.21
N SER A 119 -1.27 -1.55 5.74
CA SER A 119 -0.60 -2.85 5.86
C SER A 119 -0.39 -3.22 7.33
N MET A 120 0.09 -2.28 8.14
CA MET A 120 0.27 -2.49 9.59
C MET A 120 -1.05 -2.69 10.33
N LYS A 121 -2.11 -1.97 9.95
CA LYS A 121 -3.45 -2.16 10.52
C LYS A 121 -3.99 -3.57 10.22
N THR A 122 -3.79 -4.06 9.00
CA THR A 122 -4.15 -5.42 8.60
C THR A 122 -3.31 -6.45 9.36
N LEU A 123 -2.00 -6.23 9.49
CA LEU A 123 -1.11 -7.11 10.24
C LEU A 123 -1.48 -7.19 11.72
N ARG A 124 -1.84 -6.06 12.34
CA ARG A 124 -2.34 -6.02 13.72
C ARG A 124 -3.61 -6.85 13.87
N ALA A 125 -4.57 -6.70 12.97
CA ALA A 125 -5.79 -7.49 12.97
C ALA A 125 -5.53 -9.01 12.79
N MET A 126 -4.55 -9.37 11.95
CA MET A 126 -4.07 -10.75 11.81
C MET A 126 -3.48 -11.30 13.11
N LEU A 127 -2.62 -10.51 13.76
CA LEU A 127 -1.95 -10.90 15.00
C LEU A 127 -2.93 -11.09 16.16
N LEU A 128 -3.95 -10.23 16.24
CA LEU A 128 -5.00 -10.31 17.26
C LEU A 128 -6.08 -11.36 16.95
N GLY A 129 -5.99 -12.07 15.82
CA GLY A 129 -7.00 -13.06 15.41
C GLY A 129 -8.40 -12.45 15.21
N GLN A 130 -8.47 -11.16 14.87
CA GLN A 130 -9.72 -10.41 14.67
C GLN A 130 -10.26 -10.54 13.23
N ILE A 131 -9.48 -11.16 12.34
CA ILE A 131 -9.89 -11.45 10.96
C ILE A 131 -11.11 -12.37 10.96
N GLY A 132 -12.23 -11.85 10.47
CA GLY A 132 -13.49 -12.59 10.32
C GLY A 132 -14.43 -12.50 11.51
N LYS A 133 -14.03 -11.83 12.61
CA LYS A 133 -14.90 -11.55 13.76
C LYS A 133 -15.58 -10.20 13.58
N ARG A 134 -16.92 -10.16 13.52
CA ARG A 134 -17.68 -8.89 13.56
C ARG A 134 -17.56 -8.32 14.97
N GLU A 135 -17.28 -7.02 15.08
CA GLU A 135 -17.48 -6.31 16.35
C GLU A 135 -18.97 -6.39 16.67
N VAL A 136 -19.30 -7.13 17.73
CA VAL A 136 -20.63 -7.08 18.33
C VAL A 136 -20.56 -5.95 19.35
N VAL A 137 -21.27 -4.86 19.07
CA VAL A 137 -21.41 -3.72 19.98
C VAL A 137 -22.01 -4.25 21.29
N GLY A 138 -21.21 -4.34 22.35
CA GLY A 138 -21.61 -4.85 23.67
C GLY A 138 -20.58 -5.74 24.39
N GLU A 139 -19.44 -6.10 23.78
CA GLU A 139 -18.45 -7.00 24.41
C GLU A 139 -17.63 -6.33 25.56
N PHE A 140 -17.77 -5.02 25.76
CA PHE A 140 -17.07 -4.26 26.82
C PHE A 140 -18.00 -3.74 27.93
N ASP A 141 -19.29 -4.05 27.90
CA ASP A 141 -20.30 -3.50 28.83
C ASP A 141 -20.62 -4.44 30.02
N THR A 142 -19.72 -5.35 30.39
CA THR A 142 -19.92 -6.20 31.59
C THR A 142 -18.81 -5.98 32.62
N GLU A 143 -19.03 -5.00 33.49
CA GLU A 143 -18.54 -4.98 34.88
C GLU A 143 -19.74 -4.95 35.84
#